data_AF-A0A9D8EE81-F1
#
_entry.id   AF-A0A9D8EE81-F1
#
_cell.length_a   1.000
_cell.length_b   1.000
_cell.length_c   1.000
_cell.angle_alpha   90.00
_cell.angle_beta   90.00
_cell.angle_gamma   90.00
#
_symmetry.space_group_name_H-M   'P 1'
#
loop_
_entity.id
_entity.type
_entity.pdbx_description
1 polymer ?
#
loop_
_entity_poly.entity_id
_entity_poly.type
_entity_poly.pdbx_seq_one_letter_code
_entity_poly.pdbx_strand_id
1 'polypeptide(L)'
;RNGKGPVLIECLTYRWKGHSKSDAQVYRTKEELKAWMEKDPIIRYKKVLIEEGIITEKQDDKIQAAVKEEMEQANKFAEDSPFPEPAQVQEDVYA
;
A
#
# COMPACT_ATOMS: atom_id res chain seq x y z
N ARG A 1 -0.50 -11.08 -25.02
CA ARG A 1 0.97 -11.23 -24.81
C ARG A 1 1.59 -11.83 -26.07
N ASN A 2 1.51 -11.16 -27.22
CA ASN A 2 1.70 -11.77 -28.56
C ASN A 2 3.18 -11.98 -28.93
N GLY A 3 4.04 -12.34 -27.97
CA GLY A 3 5.45 -12.67 -28.23
C GLY A 3 6.34 -11.52 -28.67
N LYS A 4 5.96 -10.26 -28.42
CA LYS A 4 6.70 -9.06 -28.89
C LYS A 4 7.95 -8.70 -28.06
N GLY A 5 8.39 -9.58 -27.16
CA GLY A 5 9.51 -9.32 -26.27
C GLY A 5 9.16 -8.39 -25.08
N PRO A 6 10.19 -7.97 -24.33
CA PRO A 6 10.02 -7.16 -23.12
C PRO A 6 9.70 -5.70 -23.43
N VAL A 7 9.14 -5.02 -22.43
CA VAL A 7 8.86 -3.58 -22.45
C VAL A 7 9.36 -2.98 -21.13
N LEU A 8 9.93 -1.78 -21.20
CA LEU A 8 10.21 -0.96 -20.03
C LEU A 8 9.03 0.00 -19.80
N ILE A 9 8.54 0.05 -18.56
CA ILE A 9 7.50 0.99 -18.14
C ILE A 9 8.04 1.77 -16.94
N GLU A 10 8.01 3.09 -17.04
CA GLU A 10 8.30 3.99 -15.92
C GLU A 10 6.99 4.50 -15.31
N CYS A 11 6.80 4.21 -14.02
CA CYS A 11 5.65 4.71 -13.25
C CYS A 11 6.12 5.80 -12.29
N LEU A 12 5.91 7.06 -12.67
CA LEU A 12 6.24 8.20 -11.81
C LEU A 12 5.27 8.24 -10.61
N THR A 13 5.78 7.86 -9.44
CA THR A 13 5.02 7.79 -8.18
C THR A 13 5.77 8.49 -7.05
N TYR A 14 5.16 8.54 -5.86
CA TYR A 14 5.73 9.23 -4.71
C TYR A 14 5.52 8.46 -3.41
N ARG A 15 6.63 8.26 -2.66
CA ARG A 15 6.62 7.62 -1.34
C ARG A 15 6.36 8.67 -0.26
N TRP A 16 5.22 8.60 0.43
CA TRP A 16 4.84 9.61 1.42
C TRP A 16 5.60 9.51 2.74
N LYS A 17 5.93 8.30 3.19
CA LYS A 17 6.76 8.08 4.40
C LYS A 17 8.24 8.10 4.07
N GLY A 18 9.12 7.74 5.01
CA GLY A 18 10.58 7.70 4.82
C GLY A 18 11.01 6.48 4.03
N HIS A 19 12.29 6.41 3.67
CA HIS A 19 12.86 5.26 2.97
C HIS A 19 12.62 3.97 3.74
N SER A 20 12.67 4.09 5.07
CA SER A 20 12.34 3.05 6.03
C SER A 20 11.66 3.65 7.26
N LYS A 21 11.34 2.81 8.26
CA LYS A 21 10.85 3.26 9.57
C LYS A 21 11.84 4.16 10.33
N SER A 22 13.14 4.04 10.06
CA SER A 22 14.19 4.82 10.74
C SER A 22 14.57 6.11 10.02
N ASP A 23 14.03 6.37 8.82
CA ASP A 23 14.40 7.53 8.02
C ASP A 23 13.59 8.78 8.39
N ALA A 24 14.32 9.82 8.82
CA ALA A 24 13.80 11.13 9.22
C ALA A 24 13.44 12.07 8.04
N GLN A 25 13.75 11.71 6.78
CA GLN A 25 13.32 12.42 5.56
C GLN A 25 13.90 13.83 5.38
N VAL A 26 15.07 14.12 5.95
CA VAL A 26 15.68 15.46 5.93
C VAL A 26 16.18 15.93 4.55
N TYR A 27 16.06 15.08 3.53
CA TYR A 27 16.53 15.34 2.16
C TYR A 27 15.45 15.88 1.22
N ARG A 28 14.22 16.12 1.71
CA ARG A 28 13.11 16.65 0.90
C ARG A 28 12.33 17.70 1.67
N THR A 29 11.61 18.54 0.92
CA THR A 29 10.81 19.61 1.51
C THR A 29 9.40 19.13 1.84
N LYS A 30 8.73 19.83 2.76
CA LYS A 30 7.32 19.53 3.09
C LYS A 30 6.39 19.94 1.94
N GLU A 31 6.80 20.96 1.18
CA GLU A 31 6.11 21.50 0.03
C GLU A 31 6.07 20.48 -1.11
N GLU A 32 7.19 19.81 -1.39
CA GLU A 32 7.24 18.73 -2.37
C GLU A 32 6.30 17.58 -1.97
N LEU A 33 6.38 17.12 -0.73
CA LEU A 33 5.50 16.06 -0.22
C LEU A 33 4.02 16.44 -0.35
N LYS A 34 3.65 17.66 0.04
CA LYS A 34 2.27 18.15 -0.06
C LYS A 34 1.76 18.16 -1.50
N ALA A 35 2.56 18.68 -2.44
CA ALA A 35 2.21 18.72 -3.86
C ALA A 35 1.98 17.32 -4.45
N TRP A 36 2.66 16.30 -3.92
CA TRP A 36 2.43 14.90 -4.31
C TRP A 36 1.25 14.24 -3.59
N MET A 37 0.95 14.62 -2.35
CA MET A 37 -0.24 14.15 -1.64
C MET A 37 -1.53 14.61 -2.32
N GLU A 38 -1.53 15.81 -2.92
CA GLU A 38 -2.66 16.29 -3.74
C GLU A 38 -2.91 15.42 -5.00
N LYS A 39 -1.93 14.60 -5.40
CA LYS A 39 -2.02 13.68 -6.54
C LYS A 39 -2.40 12.25 -6.14
N ASP A 40 -2.86 12.03 -4.91
CA ASP A 40 -3.22 10.71 -4.38
C ASP A 40 -4.08 9.90 -5.38
N PRO A 41 -3.59 8.74 -5.87
CA PRO A 41 -4.32 7.93 -6.81
C PRO A 41 -5.63 7.37 -6.23
N ILE A 42 -5.71 7.12 -4.92
CA ILE A 42 -6.91 6.58 -4.27
C ILE A 42 -8.04 7.61 -4.35
N ILE A 43 -7.77 8.85 -3.91
CA ILE A 43 -8.75 9.93 -3.95
C ILE A 43 -9.14 10.28 -5.39
N ARG A 44 -8.17 10.32 -6.31
CA ARG A 44 -8.44 10.61 -7.72
C ARG A 44 -9.32 9.56 -8.36
N TYR A 45 -9.02 8.28 -8.14
CA TYR A 45 -9.80 7.21 -8.75
C TYR A 45 -11.18 7.05 -8.10
N LYS A 46 -11.29 7.26 -6.77
CA LYS A 46 -12.59 7.36 -6.08
C LYS A 46 -13.51 8.37 -6.78
N LYS A 47 -13.01 9.58 -7.07
CA LYS A 47 -13.80 10.61 -7.77
C LYS A 47 -14.29 10.14 -9.12
N VAL A 48 -13.41 9.56 -9.94
CA VAL A 48 -13.78 8.99 -11.25
C VAL A 48 -14.88 7.94 -11.10
N LEU A 49 -14.76 7.02 -10.15
CA LEU A 49 -15.76 5.96 -9.95
C LEU A 49 -17.12 6.51 -9.52
N ILE A 50 -17.15 7.60 -8.73
CA ILE A 50 -18.40 8.25 -8.31
C ILE A 50 -19.01 9.05 -9.45
N GLU A 51 -18.20 9.80 -10.20
CA GLU A 51 -18.64 10.59 -11.36
C GLU A 51 -19.23 9.69 -12.46
N GLU A 52 -18.65 8.51 -12.68
CA GLU A 52 -19.14 7.50 -13.61
C GLU A 52 -20.31 6.65 -13.04
N GLY A 53 -20.74 6.92 -11.81
CA GLY A 53 -21.85 6.21 -11.16
C GLY A 53 -21.57 4.74 -10.84
N ILE A 54 -20.31 4.32 -10.84
CA ILE A 54 -19.88 2.94 -10.55
C ILE A 54 -20.03 2.64 -9.06
N ILE A 55 -19.69 3.60 -8.21
CA ILE A 55 -19.91 3.53 -6.75
C ILE A 55 -20.53 4.82 -6.23
N THR A 56 -21.14 4.73 -5.06
CA THR A 56 -21.61 5.88 -4.27
C THR A 56 -20.64 6.18 -3.13
N GLU A 57 -20.70 7.37 -2.56
CA GLU A 57 -19.96 7.73 -1.34
C GLU A 57 -20.19 6.70 -0.22
N LYS A 58 -21.45 6.27 -0.03
CA LYS A 58 -21.82 5.27 0.98
C LYS A 58 -21.17 3.90 0.71
N GLN A 59 -20.94 3.53 -0.54
CA GLN A 59 -20.24 2.29 -0.88
C GLN A 59 -18.74 2.42 -0.64
N ASP A 60 -18.13 3.56 -0.95
CA ASP A 60 -16.73 3.84 -0.60
C ASP A 60 -16.52 3.77 0.93
N ASP A 61 -17.38 4.42 1.71
CA ASP A 61 -17.32 4.37 3.18
C ASP A 61 -17.36 2.93 3.72
N LYS A 62 -18.21 2.08 3.12
CA LYS A 62 -18.28 0.65 3.47
C LYS A 62 -16.99 -0.10 3.12
N ILE A 63 -16.38 0.20 1.98
CA ILE A 63 -15.10 -0.40 1.58
C ILE A 63 -14.01 0.03 2.56
N GLN A 64 -13.93 1.31 2.91
CA GLN A 64 -12.94 1.81 3.89
C GLN A 64 -13.12 1.15 5.26
N ALA A 65 -14.36 0.99 5.72
CA ALA A 65 -14.65 0.32 6.98
C ALA A 65 -14.25 -1.16 6.95
N ALA A 66 -14.57 -1.88 5.88
CA ALA A 66 -14.21 -3.29 5.72
C ALA A 66 -12.68 -3.48 5.68
N VAL A 67 -11.96 -2.65 4.93
CA VAL A 67 -10.49 -2.68 4.88
C VAL A 67 -9.89 -2.40 6.25
N LYS A 68 -10.45 -1.44 7.01
CA LYS A 68 -9.98 -1.15 8.36
C LYS A 68 -10.14 -2.36 9.28
N GLU A 69 -11.30 -3.01 9.25
CA GLU A 69 -11.56 -4.22 10.03
C GLU A 69 -10.61 -5.36 9.64
N GLU A 70 -10.38 -5.58 8.35
CA GLU A 70 -9.43 -6.59 7.85
C GLU A 70 -8.00 -6.31 8.36
N MET A 71 -7.56 -5.06 8.33
CA MET A 71 -6.24 -4.65 8.84
C MET A 71 -6.12 -4.86 10.35
N GLU A 72 -7.17 -4.57 11.13
CA GLU A 72 -7.20 -4.83 12.57
C GLU A 72 -7.09 -6.33 12.88
N GLN A 73 -7.83 -7.16 12.14
CA GLN A 73 -7.76 -8.62 12.27
C GLN A 73 -6.38 -9.17 11.89
N ALA A 74 -5.79 -8.70 10.80
CA ALA A 74 -4.46 -9.11 10.35
C ALA A 74 -3.37 -8.72 11.35
N ASN A 75 -3.43 -7.50 11.91
CA ASN A 75 -2.50 -7.07 12.96
C ASN A 75 -2.62 -7.93 14.20
N LYS A 76 -3.84 -8.18 14.67
CA LYS A 76 -4.09 -9.04 15.84
C LYS A 76 -3.54 -10.45 15.61
N PHE A 77 -3.81 -11.04 14.44
CA PHE A 77 -3.26 -12.36 14.10
C PHE A 77 -1.73 -12.37 14.14
N ALA A 78 -1.07 -11.33 13.62
CA ALA A 78 0.38 -11.23 13.64
C ALA A 78 0.96 -11.06 15.05
N GLU A 79 0.28 -10.30 15.92
CA GLU A 79 0.68 -10.08 17.31
C GLU A 79 0.46 -11.32 18.19
N ASP A 80 -0.65 -12.03 17.98
CA ASP A 80 -1.03 -13.24 18.73
C ASP A 80 -0.27 -14.49 18.24
N SER A 81 0.39 -14.42 17.08
CA SER A 81 1.15 -15.53 16.52
C SER A 81 2.36 -15.87 17.40
N PRO A 82 2.61 -17.15 17.70
CA PRO A 82 3.79 -17.54 18.46
C PRO A 82 5.06 -17.22 17.66
N PHE A 83 6.15 -16.93 18.39
CA PHE A 83 7.46 -16.89 17.78
C PHE A 83 7.82 -18.27 17.20
N PRO A 84 8.60 -18.31 16.11
CA PRO A 84 9.11 -19.58 15.59
C PRO A 84 10.04 -20.23 16.61
N GLU A 85 10.05 -21.56 16.62
CA GLU A 85 10.97 -22.32 17.46
C GLU A 85 12.41 -22.12 16.95
N PRO A 86 13.42 -21.98 17.83
CA PRO A 86 14.80 -21.76 17.39
C PRO A 86 15.34 -22.83 16.42
N ALA A 87 14.82 -24.07 16.52
CA ALA A 87 15.19 -25.17 15.62
C ALA A 87 14.78 -24.91 14.15
N GLN A 88 13.76 -24.07 13.92
CA GLN A 88 13.29 -23.74 12.58
C GLN A 88 14.25 -22.85 11.79
N VAL A 89 15.31 -22.34 12.42
CA VAL A 89 16.31 -21.49 11.75
C VAL A 89 17.03 -22.20 10.58
N GLN A 90 17.02 -23.53 10.56
CA GLN A 90 17.65 -24.35 9.51
C GLN A 90 16.65 -24.85 8.44
N GLU A 91 15.36 -24.60 8.63
CA GLU A 91 14.33 -24.93 7.64
C GLU A 91 14.54 -24.07 6.37
N ASP A 92 14.09 -24.58 5.22
CA ASP A 92 14.17 -23.93 3.90
C ASP A 92 15.58 -23.59 3.35
N VAL A 93 16.65 -24.08 3.99
CA VAL A 93 18.02 -23.97 3.45
C VAL A 93 18.21 -24.86 2.22
N TYR A 94 17.62 -26.06 2.25
CA TYR A 94 17.54 -27.00 1.13
C TYR A 94 16.11 -27.55 1.02
N ALA A 95 15.77 -28.10 -0.15
CA ALA A 95 14.48 -28.71 -0.44
C ALA A 95 14.36 -30.14 0.10
#